data_AF-A0A5N5EHD7-F1
#
_entry.id   AF-A0A5N5EHD7-F1
#
_cell.length_a   1.000
_cell.length_b   1.000
_cell.length_c   1.000
_cell.angle_alpha   90.00
_cell.angle_beta   90.00
_cell.angle_gamma   90.00
#
_symmetry.space_group_name_H-M   'P 1'
#
loop_
_entity.id
_entity.type
_entity.pdbx_description
1 polymer ?
#
loop_
_entity_poly.entity_id
_entity_poly.type
_entity_poly.pdbx_seq_one_letter_code
_entity_poly.pdbx_strand_id
1 'polypeptide(L)'
;DPHNKELHDLIGELSTRSEEFRRRWGAHDVRHHGTGFKTFHHSAVGELTLAFEGLEMAAEPGLTLTIYTAEPGSPSAERMQLLASLAASENADSAPHVSERSLTDG
;
A
#
# COMPACT_ATOMS: atom_id res chain seq x y z
N ASP A 1 -22.38 -2.00 -9.39
CA ASP A 1 -23.77 -2.49 -9.56
C ASP A 1 -24.46 -2.48 -8.20
N PRO A 2 -25.49 -1.63 -8.00
CA PRO A 2 -26.25 -1.56 -6.76
C PRO A 2 -27.05 -2.84 -6.44
N HIS A 3 -27.17 -3.79 -7.38
CA HIS A 3 -27.85 -5.08 -7.20
C HIS A 3 -26.90 -6.27 -7.01
N ASN A 4 -25.60 -6.03 -6.83
CA ASN A 4 -24.64 -7.10 -6.60
C ASN A 4 -24.90 -7.76 -5.23
N LYS A 5 -25.53 -8.94 -5.25
CA LYS A 5 -25.90 -9.70 -4.06
C LYS A 5 -24.69 -10.12 -3.21
N GLU A 6 -23.61 -10.55 -3.84
CA GLU A 6 -22.40 -10.98 -3.12
C GLU A 6 -21.79 -9.83 -2.31
N LEU A 7 -21.80 -8.63 -2.88
CA LEU A 7 -21.36 -7.43 -2.20
C LEU A 7 -22.26 -7.08 -1.00
N HIS A 8 -23.57 -7.18 -1.15
CA HIS A 8 -24.53 -6.94 -0.07
C HIS A 8 -24.36 -7.94 1.08
N ASP A 9 -24.23 -9.23 0.76
CA ASP A 9 -24.04 -10.29 1.74
C ASP A 9 -22.73 -10.07 2.53
N LEU A 10 -21.64 -9.71 1.85
CA LEU A 10 -20.35 -9.38 2.47
C LEU A 10 -20.44 -8.16 3.40
N ILE A 11 -21.10 -7.07 2.96
CA ILE A 11 -21.31 -5.88 3.78
C ILE A 11 -22.13 -6.21 5.02
N GLY A 12 -23.18 -7.04 4.89
CA GLY A 12 -24.03 -7.49 5.99
C GLY A 12 -23.27 -8.32 7.02
N GLU A 13 -22.43 -9.25 6.56
CA GLU A 13 -21.57 -10.05 7.43
C GLU A 13 -20.59 -9.15 8.22
N LEU A 14 -19.83 -8.30 7.53
CA LEU A 14 -18.83 -7.43 8.15
C LEU A 14 -19.46 -6.44 9.12
N SER A 15 -20.63 -5.88 8.79
CA SER A 15 -21.38 -4.99 9.68
C SER A 15 -21.84 -5.71 10.95
N THR A 16 -22.18 -7.00 10.87
CA THR A 16 -22.62 -7.78 12.04
C THR A 16 -21.43 -8.18 12.91
N ARG A 17 -20.34 -8.64 12.30
CA ARG A 17 -19.23 -9.31 12.99
C ARG A 17 -18.08 -8.38 13.40
N SER A 18 -17.97 -7.19 12.82
CA SER A 18 -16.92 -6.22 13.12
C SER A 18 -17.50 -4.88 13.55
N GLU A 19 -17.37 -4.56 14.84
CA GLU A 19 -17.78 -3.27 15.40
C GLU A 19 -17.04 -2.11 14.71
N GLU A 20 -15.76 -2.30 14.42
CA GLU A 20 -14.95 -1.30 13.73
C GLU A 20 -15.42 -1.07 12.30
N PHE A 21 -15.69 -2.13 11.54
CA PHE A 21 -16.24 -2.00 10.18
C PHE A 21 -17.60 -1.31 10.23
N ARG A 22 -18.50 -1.73 11.12
CA ARG A 22 -19.83 -1.13 11.30
C ARG A 22 -19.75 0.37 11.56
N ARG A 23 -18.85 0.79 12.46
CA ARG A 23 -18.63 2.20 12.78
C ARG A 23 -18.13 2.99 11.57
N ARG A 24 -17.15 2.47 10.84
CA ARG A 24 -16.57 3.14 9.67
C ARG A 24 -17.54 3.17 8.48
N TRP A 25 -18.24 2.07 8.21
CA TRP A 25 -19.23 1.94 7.14
C TRP A 25 -20.42 2.88 7.37
N GLY A 26 -20.96 2.90 8.59
CA GLY A 26 -22.07 3.80 8.96
C GLY A 26 -21.72 5.29 8.90
N ALA A 27 -20.44 5.64 9.07
CA ALA A 27 -19.97 7.02 8.94
C ALA A 27 -19.98 7.54 7.49
N HIS A 28 -20.08 6.66 6.48
CA HIS A 28 -20.10 7.01 5.06
C HIS A 28 -19.00 8.00 4.64
N ASP A 29 -17.83 8.00 5.30
CA ASP A 29 -16.69 8.86 4.96
C ASP A 29 -15.93 8.29 3.74
N VAL A 30 -16.70 7.99 2.68
CA VAL A 30 -16.19 7.55 1.39
C VAL A 30 -15.85 8.80 0.60
N ARG A 31 -14.56 9.12 0.58
CA ARG A 31 -14.03 10.19 -0.28
C ARG A 31 -13.58 9.58 -1.58
N HIS A 32 -14.12 10.08 -2.69
CA HIS A 32 -13.55 9.81 -4.01
C HIS A 32 -12.14 10.40 -4.02
N HIS A 33 -11.13 9.53 -4.10
CA HIS A 33 -9.73 9.91 -4.06
C HIS A 33 -9.33 10.44 -5.44
N GLY A 34 -9.22 11.77 -5.57
CA GLY A 34 -8.65 12.42 -6.75
C GLY A 34 -7.16 12.68 -6.53
N THR A 35 -6.85 13.69 -5.71
CA THR A 35 -5.49 14.04 -5.31
C THR A 35 -5.46 14.51 -3.85
N GLY A 36 -4.29 14.54 -3.21
CA GLY A 36 -4.13 15.13 -1.88
C GLY A 36 -2.84 14.72 -1.19
N PHE A 37 -2.80 14.81 0.14
CA PHE A 37 -1.68 14.34 0.95
C PHE A 37 -2.13 13.27 1.94
N LYS A 38 -1.27 12.28 2.17
CA LYS A 38 -1.42 11.27 3.23
C LYS A 38 -0.20 11.30 4.13
N THR A 39 -0.46 11.22 5.44
CA THR A 39 0.58 11.05 6.46
C THR A 39 0.55 9.61 6.95
N PHE A 40 1.68 8.93 6.86
CA PHE A 40 1.89 7.56 7.32
C PHE A 40 2.88 7.54 8.47
N HIS A 41 2.67 6.65 9.42
CA HIS A 41 3.63 6.35 10.47
C HIS A 41 4.28 5.01 10.15
N HIS A 42 5.50 5.03 9.60
CA HIS A 42 6.27 3.83 9.28
C HIS A 42 7.18 3.48 10.47
N SER A 43 7.21 2.22 10.88
CA SER A 43 7.98 1.78 12.07
C SER A 43 9.49 2.03 11.93
N ALA A 44 10.04 1.83 10.72
CA ALA A 44 11.49 1.94 10.49
C ALA A 44 11.98 3.37 10.19
N VAL A 45 11.16 4.22 9.58
CA VAL A 45 11.59 5.55 9.09
C VAL A 45 10.79 6.71 9.68
N GLY A 46 9.79 6.42 10.51
CA GLY A 46 8.94 7.41 11.16
C GLY A 46 7.87 7.97 10.22
N GLU A 47 7.56 9.25 10.42
CA GLU A 47 6.49 9.93 9.70
C GLU A 47 6.86 10.23 8.22
N LEU A 48 5.95 9.86 7.31
CA LEU A 48 6.01 10.13 5.87
C LEU A 48 4.76 10.90 5.44
N THR A 49 4.94 12.14 5.00
CA THR A 49 3.88 12.90 4.31
C THR A 49 4.11 12.82 2.81
N LEU A 50 3.16 12.21 2.10
CA LEU A 50 3.23 11.93 0.66
C LEU A 50 2.04 12.57 -0.06
N ALA A 51 2.29 13.25 -1.16
CA ALA A 51 1.25 13.56 -2.13
C ALA A 51 0.73 12.26 -2.73
N PHE A 52 -0.56 12.20 -3.06
CA PHE A 52 -1.14 11.08 -3.78
C PHE A 52 -2.02 11.52 -4.93
N GLU A 53 -2.09 10.69 -5.96
CA GLU A 53 -2.96 10.87 -7.12
C GLU A 53 -3.52 9.51 -7.55
N GLY A 54 -4.84 9.45 -7.75
CA GLY A 54 -5.54 8.29 -8.30
C GLY A 54 -5.83 8.49 -9.78
N LEU A 55 -5.41 7.54 -10.61
CA LEU A 55 -5.56 7.58 -12.07
C LEU A 55 -6.38 6.37 -12.52
N GLU A 56 -7.50 6.59 -13.19
CA GLU A 56 -8.28 5.51 -13.81
C GLU A 56 -7.58 4.99 -15.08
N MET A 57 -7.50 3.67 -15.20
CA MET A 57 -6.85 3.02 -16.34
C MET A 57 -7.81 2.97 -17.53
N ALA A 58 -7.54 3.75 -18.57
CA ALA A 58 -8.40 3.82 -19.75
C ALA A 58 -8.59 2.46 -20.47
N ALA A 59 -7.56 1.61 -20.44
CA ALA A 59 -7.61 0.28 -21.06
C ALA A 59 -8.37 -0.77 -20.22
N GLU A 60 -8.53 -0.53 -18.92
CA GLU A 60 -9.17 -1.46 -17.97
C GLU A 60 -10.08 -0.70 -17.01
N PRO A 61 -11.33 -0.40 -17.42
CA PRO A 61 -12.29 0.29 -16.58
C PRO A 61 -12.52 -0.43 -15.25
N GLY A 62 -12.42 0.31 -14.15
CA GLY A 62 -12.50 -0.22 -12.79
C GLY A 62 -11.14 -0.50 -12.15
N LEU A 63 -10.04 -0.45 -12.91
CA LEU A 63 -8.69 -0.45 -12.37
C LEU A 63 -8.22 1.00 -12.13
N THR A 64 -7.66 1.25 -10.95
CA THR A 64 -7.12 2.56 -10.57
C THR A 64 -5.65 2.41 -10.15
N LEU A 65 -4.76 3.19 -10.77
CA LEU A 65 -3.38 3.34 -10.33
C LEU A 65 -3.32 4.48 -9.30
N THR A 66 -2.83 4.21 -8.10
CA THR A 66 -2.56 5.25 -7.11
C THR A 66 -1.07 5.49 -6.98
N ILE A 67 -0.63 6.70 -7.22
CA ILE A 67 0.77 7.13 -7.08
C ILE A 67 0.94 7.86 -5.76
N TYR A 68 2.02 7.60 -5.04
CA TYR A 68 2.42 8.33 -3.86
C TYR A 68 3.82 8.92 -4.05
N THR A 69 3.97 10.22 -3.79
CA THR A 69 5.23 10.94 -4.03
C THR A 69 5.57 11.81 -2.83
N ALA A 70 6.82 11.74 -2.37
CA ALA A 70 7.33 12.69 -1.40
C ALA A 70 7.77 13.98 -2.09
N GLU A 71 7.50 15.14 -1.48
CA GLU A 71 7.95 16.42 -2.02
C GLU A 71 9.48 16.44 -2.11
N PRO A 72 10.08 16.81 -3.26
CA PRO A 72 11.53 16.86 -3.42
C PRO A 72 12.21 17.74 -2.37
N GLY A 73 13.30 17.24 -1.78
CA GLY A 73 14.05 17.95 -0.73
C GLY A 73 13.35 17.99 0.65
N SER A 74 12.19 17.35 0.80
CA SER A 74 11.53 17.23 2.10
C SER A 74 12.13 16.12 2.97
N PRO A 75 11.92 16.16 4.30
CA PRO A 75 12.26 15.05 5.19
C PRO A 75 11.59 13.72 4.78
N SER A 76 10.38 13.79 4.21
CA SER A 76 9.71 12.61 3.67
C SER A 76 10.47 12.00 2.50
N ALA A 77 11.10 12.81 1.64
CA ALA A 77 11.88 12.30 0.50
C ALA A 77 13.13 11.56 0.97
N GLU A 78 13.85 12.10 1.96
CA GLU A 78 14.98 11.43 2.58
C GLU A 78 14.57 10.11 3.23
N ARG A 79 13.47 10.11 4.00
CA ARG A 79 12.94 8.88 4.62
C ARG A 79 12.46 7.85 3.61
N MET A 80 11.91 8.29 2.47
CA MET A 80 11.48 7.38 1.40
C MET A 80 12.70 6.70 0.74
N GLN A 81 13.82 7.43 0.58
CA GLN A 81 15.09 6.84 0.15
C GLN A 81 15.66 5.85 1.16
N LEU A 82 15.61 6.18 2.47
CA LEU A 82 16.00 5.26 3.53
C LEU A 82 15.13 4.00 3.54
N LEU A 83 13.82 4.14 3.36
CA LEU A 83 12.91 3.00 3.27
C LEU A 83 13.25 2.12 2.06
N ALA A 84 13.57 2.71 0.92
CA ALA A 84 13.98 1.98 -0.27
C ALA A 84 15.30 1.20 -0.06
N SER A 85 16.28 1.77 0.65
CA SER A 85 17.53 1.07 0.94
C SER A 85 17.36 -0.10 1.93
N LEU A 86 16.51 0.07 2.94
CA LEU A 86 16.14 -1.00 3.87
C LEU A 86 15.47 -2.15 3.14
N ALA A 87 14.45 -1.85 2.32
CA ALA A 87 13.75 -2.86 1.54
C ALA A 87 14.68 -3.59 0.56
N ALA A 88 15.63 -2.89 -0.07
CA ALA A 88 16.63 -3.52 -0.93
C ALA A 88 17.54 -4.49 -0.16
N SER A 89 17.90 -4.14 1.08
CA SER A 89 18.74 -4.99 1.95
C SER A 89 17.99 -6.25 2.40
N GLU A 90 16.73 -6.13 2.82
CA GLU A 90 15.89 -7.28 3.20
C GLU A 90 15.67 -8.25 2.03
N ASN A 91 15.50 -7.72 0.82
CA ASN A 91 15.37 -8.54 -0.39
C ASN A 91 16.68 -9.25 -0.76
N ALA A 92 17.84 -8.63 -0.51
CA ALA A 92 19.14 -9.25 -0.72
C ALA A 92 19.41 -10.41 0.26
N ASP A 93 19.02 -10.25 1.54
CA ASP A 93 19.12 -11.31 2.54
C ASP A 93 18.14 -12.47 2.29
N SER A 94 17.02 -12.19 1.62
CA SER A 94 16.01 -13.21 1.26
C SER A 94 16.35 -13.97 -0.03
N ALA A 95 17.38 -13.56 -0.78
CA ALA A 95 17.81 -14.26 -1.98
C ALA A 95 18.46 -15.60 -1.59
N PRO A 96 18.12 -16.73 -2.25
CA PRO A 96 18.70 -18.03 -1.91
C PRO A 96 20.22 -17.99 -2.10
N HIS A 97 20.95 -18.15 -1.00
CA HIS A 97 22.39 -18.33 -0.97
C HIS A 97 22.72 -19.65 -1.69
N VAL A 98 22.94 -19.60 -3.00
CA VAL A 98 23.49 -20.74 -3.75
C VAL A 98 24.93 -20.92 -3.25
N SER A 99 25.08 -21.77 -2.23
CA SER A 99 26.39 -22.22 -1.77
C SER A 99 27.03 -23.01 -2.90
N GLU A 100 27.94 -22.37 -3.61
CA GLU A 100 28.82 -23.00 -4.58
C GLU A 100 29.74 -23.95 -3.80
N ARG A 101 29.29 -25.20 -3.62
CA ARG A 101 30.11 -26.27 -3.05
C ARG A 101 31.27 -26.48 -4.02
N SER A 102 32.42 -26.01 -3.58
CA SER A 102 33.75 -26.24 -4.14
C SER A 102 33.84 -27.66 -4.72
N LEU A 103 33.90 -27.75 -6.04
CA LEU A 103 34.31 -28.97 -6.73
C LEU A 103 35.84 -28.93 -6.85
N THR A 104 36.52 -29.19 -5.74
CA THR A 104 37.89 -29.69 -5.78
C THR A 104 37.79 -31.22 -5.71
N ASP A 105 37.86 -31.90 -6.84
CA ASP A 105 38.52 -33.21 -6.94
C ASP A 105 38.69 -33.66 -8.40
N GLY A 106 39.87 -34.21 -8.71
CA GLY A 106 40.17 -34.98 -9.93
C GLY A 106 41.26 -34.40 -10.82
#